data_AF-A0A4E0Q766-F1
#
_entry.id   AF-A0A4E0Q766-F1
#
_cell.length_a   1.000
_cell.length_b   1.000
_cell.length_c   1.000
_cell.angle_alpha   90.00
_cell.angle_beta   90.00
_cell.angle_gamma   90.00
#
_symmetry.space_group_name_H-M   'P 1'
#
loop_
_entity.id
_entity.type
_entity.pdbx_description
1 polymer ?
#
loop_
_entity_poly.entity_id
_entity_poly.type
_entity_poly.pdbx_seq_one_letter_code
_entity_poly.pdbx_strand_id
1 'polypeptide(L)' 'MGFKELSDEQWKFIKPFLPPQPITGRKRADDRKVINGILFVLATGCRWRDLPERYGSGVTAWRRLK' A
#
# COMPACT_ATOMS: atom_id res chain seq x y z
N MET A 1 -10.50 -8.22 15.10
CA MET A 1 -9.85 -8.91 13.97
C MET A 1 -8.50 -8.28 13.74
N GLY A 2 -7.42 -9.05 13.76
CA GLY A 2 -6.07 -8.54 13.52
C GLY A 2 -5.80 -8.38 12.03
N PHE A 3 -5.21 -7.26 11.63
CA PHE A 3 -4.72 -7.09 10.27
C PHE A 3 -3.55 -8.06 10.01
N LYS A 4 -3.54 -8.68 8.81
CA LYS A 4 -2.43 -9.49 8.31
C LYS A 4 -2.00 -8.95 6.95
N GLU A 5 -0.69 -8.86 6.75
CA GLU A 5 -0.12 -8.45 5.48
C GLU A 5 -0.33 -9.48 4.37
N LEU A 6 -0.27 -9.01 3.13
CA LEU A 6 -0.30 -9.87 1.95
C LEU A 6 0.81 -10.91 1.99
N SER A 7 0.43 -12.18 1.81
CA SER A 7 1.40 -13.25 1.57
C SER A 7 2.12 -13.02 0.24
N ASP A 8 3.24 -13.71 0.05
CA ASP A 8 3.99 -13.62 -1.21
C ASP A 8 3.18 -14.13 -2.41
N GLU A 9 2.31 -15.13 -2.21
CA GLU A 9 1.42 -15.66 -3.23
C GLU A 9 0.36 -14.64 -3.65
N GLN A 10 -0.31 -14.02 -2.67
CA GLN A 10 -1.28 -12.96 -2.93
C GLN A 10 -0.61 -11.77 -3.62
N TRP A 11 0.60 -11.42 -3.17
CA TRP A 11 1.37 -10.34 -3.80
C TRP A 11 1.74 -10.66 -5.24
N LYS A 12 2.20 -11.89 -5.53
CA LYS A 12 2.50 -12.34 -6.90
C LYS A 12 1.27 -12.28 -7.80
N PHE A 13 0.09 -12.58 -7.26
CA PHE A 13 -1.16 -12.45 -8.00
C PHE A 13 -1.53 -10.99 -8.29
N ILE A 14 -1.38 -10.08 -7.32
CA ILE A 14 -1.77 -8.66 -7.47
C ILE A 14 -0.79 -7.87 -8.35
N LYS A 15 0.52 -8.08 -8.15
CA LYS A 15 1.59 -7.27 -8.75
C LYS A 15 1.46 -7.03 -10.27
N PRO A 16 1.10 -8.02 -11.11
CA PRO A 16 0.98 -7.82 -12.56
C PRO A 16 -0.10 -6.82 -12.98
N PHE A 17 -1.12 -6.60 -12.14
CA PHE A 17 -2.22 -5.69 -12.43
C PHE A 17 -1.92 -4.25 -12.04
N LEU A 18 -0.78 -3.99 -11.40
CA LEU A 18 -0.37 -2.65 -11.02
C LEU A 18 0.29 -1.93 -12.20
N PRO A 19 0.07 -0.61 -12.34
CA PRO A 19 0.73 0.16 -13.38
C PRO A 19 2.25 0.06 -13.21
N PRO A 20 3.04 0.05 -14.30
CA PRO A 20 4.50 0.05 -14.20
C PRO A 20 4.99 1.30 -13.49
N GLN A 21 6.17 1.20 -12.86
CA GLN A 21 6.84 2.35 -12.27
C GLN A 21 7.14 3.39 -13.37
N PRO A 22 7.03 4.69 -13.07
CA PRO A 22 7.33 5.72 -14.05
C PRO A 22 8.78 5.61 -14.51
N ILE A 23 9.00 5.74 -15.83
CA ILE A 23 10.33 5.67 -16.46
C ILE A 23 11.14 6.92 -16.15
N THR A 24 10.47 8.08 -16.08
CA THR A 24 11.06 9.39 -15.81
C THR A 24 10.46 10.03 -14.55
N GLY A 25 11.21 10.94 -13.93
CA GLY A 25 10.79 11.62 -12.70
C GLY A 25 10.95 10.76 -11.43
N ARG A 26 10.25 11.14 -10.37
CA ARG A 26 10.37 10.49 -9.06
C ARG A 26 9.69 9.11 -9.08
N LYS A 27 10.46 8.06 -8.78
CA LYS A 27 9.92 6.70 -8.58
C LYS A 27 8.84 6.71 -7.51
N ARG A 28 7.77 5.93 -7.72
CA ARG A 28 6.71 5.80 -6.73
C ARG A 28 7.22 4.99 -5.54
N ALA A 29 6.57 5.18 -4.39
CA ALA A 29 6.80 4.34 -3.22
C ALA A 29 6.56 2.86 -3.54
N ASP A 30 7.18 1.99 -2.73
CA ASP A 30 7.04 0.54 -2.84
C ASP A 30 5.57 0.12 -2.86
N ASP A 31 5.16 -0.54 -3.94
CA ASP A 31 3.76 -0.86 -4.18
C ASP A 31 3.18 -1.81 -3.12
N ARG A 32 3.97 -2.77 -2.64
CA ARG A 32 3.53 -3.76 -1.65
C ARG A 32 3.30 -3.09 -0.30
N LYS A 33 4.23 -2.24 0.13
CA LYS A 33 4.11 -1.48 1.38
C LYS A 33 2.88 -0.58 1.35
N VAL A 34 2.67 0.14 0.25
CA VAL A 34 1.52 1.03 0.11
C VAL A 34 0.20 0.25 0.15
N ILE A 35 0.11 -0.86 -0.57
CA ILE A 35 -1.12 -1.69 -0.57
C ILE A 35 -1.36 -2.31 0.81
N ASN A 36 -0.33 -2.85 1.48
CA ASN A 36 -0.48 -3.32 2.85
C ASN A 36 -0.93 -2.19 3.79
N GLY A 37 -0.45 -0.96 3.59
CA GLY A 37 -0.91 0.21 4.36
C GLY A 37 -2.38 0.55 4.11
N ILE A 38 -2.83 0.52 2.85
CA ILE A 38 -4.24 0.68 2.51
C ILE A 38 -5.09 -0.39 3.21
N LEU A 39 -4.70 -1.65 3.10
CA LEU A 39 -5.40 -2.77 3.73
C LEU A 39 -5.41 -2.66 5.26
N PHE A 40 -4.33 -2.17 5.87
CA PHE A 40 -4.25 -1.91 7.31
C PHE A 40 -5.30 -0.88 7.75
N VAL A 41 -5.39 0.24 7.04
CA VAL A 41 -6.38 1.30 7.34
C VAL A 41 -7.80 0.78 7.16
N LEU A 42 -8.07 0.04 6.09
CA LEU A 42 -9.39 -0.54 5.83
C LEU A 42 -9.79 -1.61 6.87
N ALA A 43 -8.83 -2.41 7.35
CA ALA A 43 -9.09 -3.45 8.34
C ALA A 43 -9.24 -2.91 9.77
N THR A 44 -8.50 -1.86 10.12
CA THR A 44 -8.47 -1.29 11.49
C THR A 44 -9.41 -0.11 11.67
N GLY A 45 -9.80 0.57 10.58
CA GLY A 45 -10.58 1.80 10.61
C GLY A 45 -9.81 3.02 11.15
N CYS A 46 -8.48 2.93 11.30
CA CYS A 46 -7.70 4.07 11.77
C CYS A 46 -7.67 5.21 10.75
N ARG A 47 -7.23 6.41 11.17
CA ARG A 47 -7.06 7.52 10.22
C ARG A 47 -5.81 7.27 9.38
N TRP A 48 -5.79 7.79 8.16
CA TRP A 48 -4.59 7.72 7.30
C TRP A 48 -3.33 8.31 7.95
N ARG A 49 -3.46 9.31 8.84
CA ARG A 49 -2.34 9.89 9.58
C ARG A 49 -1.74 8.93 10.60
N ASP A 50 -2.53 7.98 11.08
CA ASP A 50 -2.14 6.99 12.10
C ASP A 50 -1.60 5.70 11.44
N LEU A 51 -1.39 5.71 10.12
CA LEU A 51 -0.80 4.59 9.40
C LEU A 51 0.64 4.35 9.91
N PRO A 52 1.00 3.10 10.28
CA PRO A 52 2.36 2.77 10.69
C PRO A 52 3.40 3.14 9.63
N GLU A 53 4.48 3.80 10.05
CA GLU A 53 5.52 4.35 9.16
C GLU A 53 6.20 3.30 8.27
N ARG A 54 6.21 2.03 8.70
CA ARG A 54 6.67 0.88 7.89
C ARG A 54 5.94 0.76 6.53
N TYR A 55 4.73 1.27 6.42
CA TYR A 55 3.92 1.30 5.19
C TYR A 55 4.14 2.56 4.35
N GLY A 56 4.95 3.50 4.86
CA GLY A 56 5.20 4.79 4.25
C GLY A 56 4.14 5.82 4.62
N SER A 57 4.02 6.86 3.79
CA SER A 57 3.11 7.97 4.05
C SER A 57 1.65 7.58 3.83
N GLY A 58 0.80 7.83 4.83
CA GLY A 58 -0.64 7.67 4.72
C GLY A 58 -1.28 8.54 3.62
N VAL A 59 -0.69 9.69 3.29
CA VAL A 59 -1.15 10.52 2.16
C VAL A 59 -0.89 9.83 0.83
N THR A 60 0.26 9.15 0.69
CA THR A 60 0.57 8.36 -0.50
C THR A 60 -0.38 7.17 -0.64
N ALA A 61 -0.69 6.48 0.45
CA ALA A 61 -1.66 5.39 0.47
C ALA A 61 -3.07 5.86 0.08
N TRP A 62 -3.54 6.98 0.66
CA TRP A 62 -4.84 7.55 0.31
C TRP A 62 -4.92 7.96 -1.18
N ARG A 63 -3.90 8.66 -1.70
CA ARG A 63 -3.83 9.04 -3.13
C ARG A 63 -3.80 7.86 -4.09
N ARG A 64 -3.38 6.68 -3.61
CA ARG A 64 -3.28 5.44 -4.39
C ARG A 64 -4.59 4.64 -4.38
N LEU A 65 -5.43 4.83 -3.37
CA LEU A 65 -6.75 4.22 -3.27
C LEU A 65 -7.81 5.00 -4.06
N LYS A 66 -7.66 6.33 -4.13
CA LYS A 66 -8.54 7.23 -4.89
C LYS A 66 -8.38 7.01 -6.40
#